data_AF-A0A6N3JVM6-F1
#
_entry.id   AF-A0A6N3JVM6-F1
#
_cell.length_a   1.000
_cell.length_b   1.000
_cell.length_c   1.000
_cell.angle_alpha   90.00
_cell.angle_beta   90.00
_cell.angle_gamma   90.00
#
_symmetry.space_group_name_H-M   'P 1'
#
loop_
_entity.id
_entity.type
_entity.pdbx_description
1 polymer ?
#
loop_
_entity_poly.entity_id
_entity_poly.type
_entity_poly.pdbx_seq_one_letter_code
_entity_poly.pdbx_strand_id
1 'polypeptide(L)' 'MSEQAGPILDGLGITLDLGDGDLVASAMIVAKVVRADGQVTLLIEDSEGMTWLDQYGLIAAASDLIRSPSFERDDDD' A
#
# COMPACT_ATOMS: atom_id res chain seq x y z
N MET A 1 -10.48 -3.90 -18.42
CA MET A 1 -9.10 -3.60 -18.83
C MET A 1 -8.36 -3.31 -17.53
N SER A 2 -7.28 -4.03 -17.25
CA SER A 2 -6.41 -3.74 -16.10
C SER A 2 -5.32 -2.77 -16.56
N GLU A 3 -4.98 -1.83 -15.69
CA GLU A 3 -3.90 -0.87 -15.89
C GLU A 3 -2.84 -1.09 -14.82
N GLN A 4 -1.59 -0.71 -15.09
CA GLN A 4 -0.54 -0.76 -14.08
C GLN A 4 -0.83 0.25 -12.98
N ALA A 5 -0.69 -0.16 -11.72
CA ALA A 5 -0.96 0.72 -10.59
C ALA A 5 0.03 1.89 -10.49
N GLY A 6 1.29 1.73 -10.95
CA GLY A 6 2.36 2.72 -10.82
C GLY A 6 1.94 4.14 -11.23
N PRO A 7 1.54 4.39 -12.49
CA PRO A 7 1.10 5.72 -12.92
C PRO A 7 -0.07 6.31 -12.13
N ILE A 8 -0.97 5.46 -11.61
CA ILE A 8 -2.10 5.89 -10.78
C ILE A 8 -1.61 6.35 -9.41
N LEU A 9 -0.73 5.57 -8.78
CA LEU A 9 -0.12 5.90 -7.48
C LEU A 9 0.75 7.15 -7.57
N ASP A 10 1.54 7.28 -8.64
CA ASP A 10 2.35 8.46 -8.93
C ASP A 10 1.46 9.71 -9.06
N GLY A 11 0.34 9.60 -9.77
CA GLY A 11 -0.63 10.68 -9.91
C GLY A 11 -1.32 11.10 -8.60
N LEU A 12 -1.37 10.19 -7.62
CA LEU A 12 -1.86 10.46 -6.26
C LEU A 12 -0.77 11.03 -5.33
N GLY A 13 0.49 11.09 -5.80
CA GLY A 13 1.63 11.57 -5.02
C GLY A 13 2.10 10.60 -3.94
N ILE A 14 1.82 9.29 -4.10
CA ILE A 14 2.27 8.27 -3.15
C ILE A 14 3.77 8.03 -3.37
N THR A 15 4.53 8.03 -2.27
CA THR A 15 5.96 7.72 -2.26
C THR A 15 6.24 6.66 -1.19
N LEU A 16 7.30 5.89 -1.40
CA LEU A 16 7.83 4.95 -0.41
C LEU A 16 9.12 5.54 0.15
N ASP A 17 9.24 5.55 1.48
CA ASP A 17 10.48 5.87 2.16
C ASP A 17 11.26 4.57 2.35
N LEU A 18 12.31 4.38 1.54
CA LEU A 18 13.12 3.17 1.48
C LEU A 18 14.58 3.55 1.78
N GLY A 19 15.24 2.76 2.63
CA GLY A 19 16.66 2.92 2.92
C GLY A 19 17.56 2.32 1.83
N ASP A 20 18.86 2.59 1.96
CA ASP A 20 19.87 2.04 1.06
C ASP A 20 19.91 0.50 1.13
N GLY A 21 19.63 -0.13 -0.01
CA GLY A 21 19.61 -1.60 -0.13
C GLY A 21 18.26 -2.24 0.16
N ASP A 22 17.23 -1.47 0.52
CA ASP A 22 15.89 -1.99 0.69
C ASP A 22 15.30 -2.45 -0.65
N LEU A 23 14.58 -3.57 -0.60
CA LEU A 23 13.88 -4.14 -1.74
C LEU A 23 12.42 -4.41 -1.36
N VAL A 24 11.51 -3.85 -2.14
CA VAL A 24 10.09 -4.18 -2.05
C VAL A 24 9.87 -5.56 -2.68
N ALA A 25 9.71 -6.59 -1.84
CA ALA A 25 9.50 -7.96 -2.30
C ALA A 25 8.08 -8.22 -2.85
N SER A 26 7.08 -7.54 -2.30
CA SER A 26 5.67 -7.63 -2.69
C SER A 26 4.91 -6.41 -2.18
N ALA A 27 3.83 -6.03 -2.87
CA ALA A 27 2.94 -4.97 -2.45
C ALA A 27 1.47 -5.39 -2.60
N MET A 28 0.65 -4.92 -1.66
CA MET A 28 -0.80 -4.95 -1.72
C MET A 28 -1.32 -3.52 -1.58
N ILE A 29 -2.27 -3.15 -2.43
CA ILE A 29 -2.85 -1.81 -2.47
C ILE A 29 -4.32 -1.91 -2.08
N VAL A 30 -4.76 -1.03 -1.19
CA VAL A 30 -6.19 -0.81 -0.91
C VAL A 30 -6.54 0.58 -1.42
N ALA A 31 -7.28 0.65 -2.53
CA ALA A 31 -7.63 1.90 -3.20
C ALA A 31 -9.11 2.25 -3.00
N LYS A 32 -9.40 3.51 -2.66
CA LYS A 32 -10.75 4.08 -2.75
C LYS A 32 -11.00 4.54 -4.18
N VAL A 33 -11.97 3.93 -4.84
CA VAL A 33 -12.29 4.22 -6.25
C VAL A 33 -13.67 4.86 -6.35
N VAL A 34 -13.75 5.96 -7.09
CA VAL A 34 -15.03 6.58 -7.50
C VAL A 34 -15.34 6.09 -8.91
N ARG A 35 -16.43 5.35 -9.07
CA ARG A 35 -16.88 4.81 -10.35
C ARG A 35 -17.54 5.90 -11.19
N ALA A 36 -17.70 5.62 -12.49
CA ALA A 36 -18.29 6.58 -13.44
C ALA A 36 -19.73 7.00 -13.09
N ASP A 37 -20.47 6.15 -12.37
CA ASP A 37 -21.82 6.43 -11.86
C ASP A 37 -21.82 7.23 -10.53
N GLY A 38 -20.64 7.61 -10.04
CA GLY A 38 -20.46 8.31 -8.77
C GLY A 38 -20.42 7.41 -7.54
N GLN A 39 -20.58 6.08 -7.69
CA GLN A 39 -20.47 5.16 -6.55
C GLN A 39 -19.03 5.07 -6.05
N VAL A 40 -18.86 5.06 -4.73
CA VAL A 40 -17.56 4.83 -4.08
C VAL A 40 -17.44 3.35 -3.74
N THR A 41 -16.30 2.76 -4.08
CA THR A 41 -15.97 1.37 -3.73
C THR A 41 -14.54 1.27 -3.23
N LEU A 42 -14.20 0.14 -2.63
CA LEU A 42 -12.83 -0.22 -2.30
C LEU A 42 -12.37 -1.32 -3.27
N LEU A 43 -11.13 -1.20 -3.70
CA LEU A 43 -10.48 -2.14 -4.59
C LEU A 43 -9.19 -2.60 -3.91
N ILE A 44 -8.99 -3.92 -3.87
CA ILE A 44 -7.77 -4.53 -3.32
C ILE A 44 -7.09 -5.27 -4.47
N GLU A 45 -5.83 -4.94 -4.71
CA GLU A 45 -4.98 -5.63 -5.68
C GLU A 45 -3.64 -5.92 -5.02
N ASP A 46 -3.00 -7.00 -5.44
CA ASP A 46 -1.77 -7.50 -4.87
C ASP A 46 -0.80 -7.99 -5.95
N SER A 47 0.47 -8.16 -5.55
CA SER A 47 1.52 -8.61 -6.47
C SER A 47 1.29 -10.07 -6.88
N GLU A 48 1.70 -10.42 -8.10
CA GLU A 48 1.57 -11.80 -8.59
C GLU A 48 2.27 -12.79 -7.64
N GLY A 49 1.57 -13.87 -7.28
CA GLY A 49 2.11 -14.94 -6.44
C GLY A 49 1.95 -14.71 -4.94
N MET A 50 1.36 -13.60 -4.50
CA MET A 50 0.98 -13.43 -3.09
C MET A 50 -0.09 -14.44 -2.68
N THR A 51 0.11 -15.06 -1.52
CA THR A 51 -0.90 -15.94 -0.93
C THR A 51 -1.90 -15.11 -0.12
N TRP A 52 -3.07 -15.70 0.15
CA TRP A 52 -4.05 -15.11 1.07
C TRP A 52 -3.45 -14.80 2.46
N LEU A 53 -2.44 -15.57 2.88
CA LEU A 53 -1.76 -15.39 4.17
C LEU A 53 -0.87 -14.14 4.14
N ASP A 54 -0.18 -13.89 3.02
CA ASP A 54 0.63 -12.68 2.82
C ASP A 54 -0.26 -11.43 2.83
N GLN A 55 -1.38 -11.47 2.11
CA GLN A 55 -2.36 -10.39 2.08
C GLN A 55 -2.90 -10.09 3.49
N TYR A 56 -3.32 -11.13 4.23
CA TYR A 56 -3.82 -10.97 5.58
C TYR A 56 -2.74 -10.41 6.53
N GLY A 57 -1.51 -10.92 6.43
CA GLY A 57 -0.37 -10.45 7.20
C GLY A 57 -0.10 -8.96 6.99
N LEU A 58 -0.08 -8.50 5.73
CA LEU A 58 0.09 -7.09 5.41
C LEU A 58 -1.05 -6.21 5.94
N ILE A 59 -2.30 -6.64 5.81
CA ILE A 59 -3.46 -5.89 6.35
C ILE A 59 -3.35 -5.77 7.87
N ALA A 60 -2.99 -6.85 8.56
CA ALA A 60 -2.87 -6.86 10.01
C ALA A 60 -1.73 -5.93 10.48
N ALA A 61 -0.54 -6.04 9.87
CA ALA A 61 0.59 -5.18 10.18
C ALA A 61 0.27 -3.70 9.88
N ALA A 62 -0.28 -3.39 8.71
CA ALA A 62 -0.68 -2.03 8.35
C ALA A 62 -1.72 -1.46 9.31
N SER A 63 -2.70 -2.26 9.72
CA SER A 63 -3.72 -1.85 10.69
C SER A 63 -3.12 -1.51 12.04
N ASP A 64 -2.09 -2.23 12.48
CA ASP A 64 -1.39 -1.98 13.73
C ASP A 64 -0.56 -0.68 13.66
N LEU A 65 0.21 -0.50 12.58
CA LEU A 65 0.99 0.73 12.31
C LEU A 65 0.09 1.99 12.29
N ILE A 66 -1.07 1.91 11.64
CA ILE A 66 -2.02 3.02 11.56
C ILE A 66 -2.63 3.35 12.95
N ARG A 67 -2.83 2.34 13.80
CA ARG A 67 -3.38 2.51 15.15
C ARG A 67 -2.36 3.04 16.15
N SER A 68 -1.08 2.75 15.92
CA SER A 68 0.04 3.08 16.82
C SER A 68 1.04 3.99 16.11
N PRO A 69 0.77 5.30 15.97
CA PRO A 69 1.61 6.23 15.20
C PRO A 69 2.98 6.56 15.85
N SER A 70 3.38 5.86 16.91
CA SER A 70 4.69 6.01 17.56
C SER A 70 5.77 5.25 16.80
N PHE A 71 6.16 5.77 15.64
CA PHE A 71 7.52 5.63 15.14
C PHE A 71 8.12 7.03 15.19
N GLU A 72 8.64 7.37 16.37
CA GLU A 72 9.50 8.52 16.54
C GLU A 72 10.69 8.36 15.57
N ARG A 73 11.01 9.45 14.89
CA ARG A 73 12.28 9.61 14.18
C ARG A 73 13.40 9.39 15.20
N ASP A 74 14.26 8.41 14.97
CA ASP A 74 15.63 8.46 15.50
C ASP A 74 16.39 9.54 14.68
N ASP A 75 16.02 10.80 14.90
CA ASP A 75 16.90 11.95 14.68
C ASP A 75 17.63 12.16 16.02
N ASP A 76 18.80 11.54 16.20
CA ASP A 76 19.96 12.01 17.00
C ASP A 76 20.91 10.85 17.36
N ASP A 77 22.01 10.70 16.58
CA ASP A 77 23.40 10.49 17.06
C ASP A 77 24.42 10.57 15.90
#